data_AF-A0A954U7N2-F1
#
_entry.id   AF-A0A954U7N2-F1
#
_cell.length_a   1.000
_cell.length_b   1.000
_cell.length_c   1.000
_cell.angle_alpha   90.00
_cell.angle_beta   90.00
_cell.angle_gamma   90.00
#
_symmetry.space_group_name_H-M   'P 1'
#
loop_
_entity.id
_entity.type
_entity.pdbx_description
1 polymer ?
#
loop_
_entity_poly.entity_id
_entity_poly.type
_entity_poly.pdbx_seq_one_letter_code
_entity_poly.pdbx_strand_id
1 'polypeptide(L)'
;MLDNGVPNIRGLHLMAPAIRNDLFRRRLLDRMNNGIDWTTIYTMRRNLELDDSVGPYGKSLLYLIHYALEDDRETPILGLEESLRRDTAIATKFGLRGTSNQAGDVLWSKTPRDTDRNSTRATSHGDFDNDPTTLNSIVLRIKGLSNQSEIVPYVEPSSRAFHLLEAAADRVFLREPFMGDVVMASQQYGFNYYGSGDANRSGPSGGRKALCIGIDTYPESPLAGCVNDSNSWANWLRGQGYKVNLLQNGQATRSAMLNAIESIITSASAGDVIAIQYSGHGTQVPDFDGDERNGDTPGFDEALVPVDHRRNGYVIDDDLGAICGKIPAGVNVTFFMDCCHSGTNTRVFGGVIDRPSGDDARKRFLPADAEMIATHIRTRQTRGRNMRNLQARDSTQNEVAFAACRSDQVAWESNGQGDFTRHALKVLSSPSSTLTNDGFLRAVVSNFGSSP
;
A
#
# COMPACT_ATOMS: atom_id res chain seq x y z
N MET A 1 -4.75 24.47 -18.14
CA MET A 1 -3.41 24.95 -17.73
C MET A 1 -2.84 25.93 -18.74
N LEU A 2 -2.60 25.53 -20.00
CA LEU A 2 -2.08 26.43 -21.04
C LEU A 2 -2.98 27.65 -21.27
N ASP A 3 -4.30 27.45 -21.40
CA ASP A 3 -5.25 28.54 -21.56
C ASP A 3 -5.44 29.41 -20.30
N ASN A 4 -4.90 28.98 -19.15
CA ASN A 4 -4.91 29.70 -17.88
C ASN A 4 -3.55 30.37 -17.56
N GLY A 5 -2.70 30.57 -18.58
CA GLY A 5 -1.44 31.31 -18.45
C GLY A 5 -0.24 30.48 -17.97
N VAL A 6 -0.33 29.14 -17.92
CA VAL A 6 0.87 28.30 -17.77
C VAL A 6 1.66 28.38 -19.09
N PRO A 7 2.90 28.90 -19.09
CA PRO A 7 3.60 29.25 -20.32
C PRO A 7 4.03 28.03 -21.14
N ASN A 8 4.36 26.91 -20.48
CA ASN A 8 4.79 25.68 -21.16
C ASN A 8 4.64 24.45 -20.23
N ILE A 9 4.36 23.28 -20.81
CA ILE A 9 4.36 21.98 -20.12
C ILE A 9 5.51 21.13 -20.67
N ARG A 10 6.48 20.78 -19.84
CA ARG A 10 7.66 20.00 -20.28
C ARG A 10 7.31 18.57 -20.72
N GLY A 11 6.38 17.92 -20.03
CA GLY A 11 6.03 16.53 -20.29
C GLY A 11 4.56 16.26 -20.01
N LEU A 12 3.89 15.60 -20.95
CA LEU A 12 2.54 15.06 -20.80
C LEU A 12 2.62 13.53 -20.83
N HIS A 13 2.21 12.88 -19.76
CA HIS A 13 2.20 11.41 -19.65
C HIS A 13 0.75 10.94 -19.55
N LEU A 14 0.32 10.11 -20.50
CA LEU A 14 -1.03 9.58 -20.59
C LEU A 14 -0.99 8.07 -20.38
N MET A 15 -1.73 7.57 -19.40
CA MET A 15 -1.84 6.15 -19.07
C MET A 15 -3.19 5.64 -19.56
N ALA A 16 -3.17 4.62 -20.44
CA ALA A 16 -4.34 3.98 -21.04
C ALA A 16 -5.49 4.96 -21.38
N PRO A 17 -5.24 6.04 -22.16
CA PRO A 17 -6.15 7.17 -22.23
C PRO A 17 -7.48 6.84 -22.90
N ALA A 18 -8.57 6.89 -22.12
CA ALA A 18 -9.95 6.88 -22.58
C ALA A 18 -10.37 8.23 -23.23
N ILE A 19 -9.60 8.68 -24.22
CA ILE A 19 -9.80 9.97 -24.91
C ILE A 19 -10.12 9.68 -26.37
N ARG A 20 -11.20 10.24 -26.90
CA ARG A 20 -11.48 10.13 -28.35
C ARG A 20 -10.38 10.79 -29.19
N ASN A 21 -10.02 10.18 -30.30
CA ASN A 21 -8.97 10.72 -31.18
C ASN A 21 -9.29 12.12 -31.69
N ASP A 22 -10.56 12.41 -31.99
CA ASP A 22 -11.00 13.73 -32.46
C ASP A 22 -10.79 14.82 -31.38
N LEU A 23 -11.07 14.49 -30.13
CA LEU A 23 -10.85 15.37 -28.99
C LEU A 23 -9.36 15.61 -28.74
N PHE A 24 -8.55 14.54 -28.78
CA PHE A 24 -7.10 14.64 -28.66
C PHE A 24 -6.50 15.54 -29.75
N ARG A 25 -6.94 15.38 -31.01
CA ARG A 25 -6.50 16.22 -32.13
C ARG A 25 -6.78 17.69 -31.90
N ARG A 26 -8.04 17.99 -31.57
CA ARG A 26 -8.52 19.36 -31.38
C ARG A 26 -7.90 20.08 -30.19
N ARG A 27 -7.51 19.36 -29.13
CA ARG A 27 -7.06 19.97 -27.87
C ARG A 27 -5.56 19.87 -27.63
N LEU A 28 -4.92 18.77 -28.05
CA LEU A 28 -3.56 18.42 -27.61
C LEU A 28 -2.58 18.22 -28.76
N LEU A 29 -3.00 17.64 -29.91
CA LEU A 29 -2.07 17.28 -30.98
C LEU A 29 -1.28 18.50 -31.52
N ASP A 30 -1.96 19.64 -31.70
CA ASP A 30 -1.31 20.88 -32.18
C ASP A 30 -0.51 21.61 -31.09
N ARG A 31 -0.68 21.23 -29.81
CA ARG A 31 0.10 21.73 -28.69
C ARG A 31 1.40 20.95 -28.48
N MET A 32 1.52 19.76 -29.07
CA MET A 32 2.76 18.98 -29.04
C MET A 32 3.85 19.66 -29.88
N ASN A 33 4.97 19.99 -29.23
CA ASN A 33 6.03 20.91 -29.68
C ASN A 33 5.60 22.39 -29.77
N ASN A 34 4.45 22.75 -29.19
CA ASN A 34 3.91 24.11 -29.21
C ASN A 34 3.12 24.38 -27.90
N GLY A 35 3.85 24.37 -26.78
CA GLY A 35 3.31 24.48 -25.42
C GLY A 35 3.33 23.18 -24.62
N ILE A 36 3.60 22.04 -25.28
CA ILE A 36 3.91 20.76 -24.65
C ILE A 36 5.20 20.21 -25.30
N ASP A 37 6.32 20.17 -24.58
CA ASP A 37 7.62 19.80 -25.17
C ASP A 37 7.68 18.31 -25.54
N TRP A 38 7.04 17.44 -24.75
CA TRP A 38 7.02 16.00 -25.00
C TRP A 38 5.73 15.33 -24.52
N THR A 39 5.22 14.36 -25.28
CA THR A 39 4.09 13.52 -24.86
C THR A 39 4.47 12.04 -24.85
N THR A 40 4.02 11.29 -23.86
CA THR A 40 4.20 9.83 -23.78
C THR A 40 2.87 9.16 -23.52
N ILE A 41 2.51 8.19 -24.36
CA ILE A 41 1.33 7.34 -24.17
C ILE A 41 1.80 5.98 -23.70
N TYR A 42 1.36 5.57 -22.52
CA TYR A 42 1.51 4.21 -22.01
C TYR A 42 0.23 3.46 -22.32
N THR A 43 0.33 2.40 -23.12
CA THR A 43 -0.84 1.61 -23.50
C THR A 43 -0.49 0.18 -23.88
N MET A 44 -1.47 -0.67 -24.16
CA MET A 44 -1.28 -2.08 -24.46
C MET A 44 -1.33 -2.38 -25.96
N ARG A 45 -0.72 -3.50 -26.32
CA ARG A 45 -0.91 -4.10 -27.64
C ARG A 45 -2.28 -4.77 -27.72
N ARG A 46 -2.81 -4.88 -28.93
CA ARG A 46 -4.12 -5.50 -29.20
C ARG A 46 -4.30 -6.89 -28.56
N ASN A 47 -3.26 -7.71 -28.50
CA ASN A 47 -3.39 -9.03 -27.88
C ASN A 47 -3.63 -8.92 -26.37
N LEU A 48 -2.91 -8.06 -25.66
CA LEU A 48 -3.13 -7.81 -24.23
C LEU A 48 -4.48 -7.11 -23.99
N GLU A 49 -4.89 -6.20 -24.87
CA GLU A 49 -6.22 -5.58 -24.86
C GLU A 49 -7.36 -6.60 -24.97
N LEU A 50 -7.19 -7.65 -25.76
CA LEU A 50 -8.19 -8.71 -25.92
C LEU A 50 -8.21 -9.68 -24.73
N ASP A 51 -7.07 -9.83 -24.06
CA ASP A 51 -6.90 -10.66 -22.86
C ASP A 51 -7.32 -9.92 -21.57
N ASP A 52 -7.46 -8.59 -21.63
CA ASP A 52 -7.89 -7.75 -20.51
C ASP A 52 -9.42 -7.84 -20.26
N SER A 53 -9.82 -7.69 -19.00
CA SER A 53 -11.20 -7.82 -18.55
C SER A 53 -11.56 -6.85 -17.42
N VAL A 54 -12.65 -6.10 -17.58
CA VAL A 54 -13.20 -5.25 -16.52
C VAL A 54 -14.53 -5.80 -15.98
N GLY A 55 -14.53 -6.21 -14.71
CA GLY A 55 -15.70 -6.70 -13.98
C GLY A 55 -16.60 -7.68 -14.78
N PRO A 56 -17.93 -7.58 -14.67
CA PRO A 56 -18.86 -8.53 -15.30
C PRO A 56 -18.93 -8.40 -16.83
N TYR A 57 -18.29 -7.38 -17.41
CA TYR A 57 -18.21 -7.22 -18.87
C TYR A 57 -17.25 -8.23 -19.52
N GLY A 58 -16.23 -8.70 -18.78
CA GLY A 58 -15.32 -9.78 -19.22
C GLY A 58 -14.46 -9.45 -20.45
N LYS A 59 -14.28 -8.16 -20.77
CA LYS A 59 -13.46 -7.62 -21.87
C LYS A 59 -12.82 -6.29 -21.47
N SER A 60 -11.87 -5.77 -22.26
CA SER A 60 -11.17 -4.50 -22.00
C SER A 60 -12.12 -3.32 -21.80
N LEU A 61 -11.80 -2.47 -20.81
CA LEU A 61 -12.57 -1.25 -20.51
C LEU A 61 -12.54 -0.27 -21.69
N LEU A 62 -11.42 -0.13 -22.40
CA LEU A 62 -11.38 0.73 -23.58
C LEU A 62 -12.18 0.16 -24.74
N TYR A 63 -12.29 -1.17 -24.87
CA TYR A 63 -13.21 -1.77 -25.82
C TYR A 63 -14.68 -1.56 -25.43
N LEU A 64 -15.01 -1.55 -24.13
CA LEU A 64 -16.36 -1.15 -23.68
C LEU A 64 -16.68 0.26 -24.15
N ILE A 65 -15.76 1.20 -23.96
CA ILE A 65 -15.93 2.60 -24.39
C ILE A 65 -16.04 2.68 -25.92
N HIS A 66 -15.10 2.06 -26.63
CA HIS A 66 -15.04 2.03 -28.09
C HIS A 66 -16.32 1.50 -28.73
N TYR A 67 -16.93 0.45 -28.17
CA TYR A 67 -18.10 -0.20 -28.77
C TYR A 67 -19.45 0.28 -28.20
N ALA A 68 -19.50 0.82 -26.98
CA ALA A 68 -20.77 0.96 -26.26
C ALA A 68 -20.97 2.24 -25.43
N LEU A 69 -19.91 2.97 -25.02
CA LEU A 69 -20.08 4.14 -24.12
C LEU A 69 -19.85 5.49 -24.80
N GLU A 70 -19.57 5.50 -26.09
CA GLU A 70 -19.55 6.70 -26.93
C GLU A 70 -20.80 6.78 -27.81
N ASP A 71 -21.08 7.97 -28.33
CA ASP A 71 -22.26 8.23 -29.17
C ASP A 71 -22.31 7.30 -30.39
N ASP A 72 -21.14 7.02 -30.98
CA ASP A 72 -20.98 6.12 -32.12
C ASP A 72 -20.31 4.81 -31.71
N ARG A 73 -20.79 3.70 -32.25
CA ARG A 73 -20.11 2.41 -32.14
C ARG A 73 -18.79 2.43 -32.92
N GLU A 74 -17.75 1.83 -32.34
CA GLU A 74 -16.37 1.84 -32.86
C GLU A 74 -15.71 3.23 -32.86
N THR A 75 -16.09 4.08 -31.90
CA THR A 75 -15.48 5.41 -31.72
C THR A 75 -13.99 5.30 -31.43
N PRO A 76 -13.08 5.89 -32.23
CA PRO A 76 -11.63 5.74 -32.02
C PRO A 76 -11.15 6.34 -30.70
N ILE A 77 -10.56 5.51 -29.85
CA ILE A 77 -10.04 5.87 -28.52
C ILE A 77 -8.51 5.83 -28.51
N LEU A 78 -7.88 6.90 -28.03
CA LEU A 78 -6.43 7.12 -28.05
C LEU A 78 -5.64 6.01 -27.35
N GLY A 79 -6.21 5.35 -26.34
CA GLY A 79 -5.55 4.22 -25.69
C GLY A 79 -5.48 2.96 -26.55
N LEU A 80 -6.37 2.75 -27.52
CA LEU A 80 -6.38 1.52 -28.31
C LEU A 80 -5.34 1.53 -29.43
N GLU A 81 -4.57 0.44 -29.57
CA GLU A 81 -3.54 0.29 -30.61
C GLU A 81 -4.08 0.54 -32.02
N GLU A 82 -5.22 -0.06 -32.36
CA GLU A 82 -5.86 0.11 -33.66
C GLU A 82 -6.28 1.56 -33.93
N SER A 83 -6.72 2.28 -32.90
CA SER A 83 -7.18 3.66 -33.02
C SER A 83 -6.00 4.61 -33.22
N LEU A 84 -4.89 4.38 -32.50
CA LEU A 84 -3.64 5.11 -32.70
C LEU A 84 -3.07 4.91 -34.10
N ARG A 85 -3.06 3.67 -34.60
CA ARG A 85 -2.51 3.35 -35.94
C ARG A 85 -3.40 3.82 -37.08
N ARG A 86 -4.72 3.85 -36.88
CA ARG A 86 -5.72 4.24 -37.89
C ARG A 86 -5.72 5.74 -38.15
N ASP A 87 -5.53 6.58 -37.13
CA ASP A 87 -5.47 8.03 -37.32
C ASP A 87 -4.09 8.45 -37.85
N THR A 88 -4.04 8.91 -39.10
CA THR A 88 -2.78 9.23 -39.79
C THR A 88 -2.02 10.40 -39.16
N ALA A 89 -2.74 11.39 -38.62
CA ALA A 89 -2.11 12.56 -38.01
C ALA A 89 -1.44 12.18 -36.69
N ILE A 90 -2.15 11.44 -35.85
CA ILE A 90 -1.63 10.92 -34.58
C ILE A 90 -0.47 9.94 -34.86
N ALA A 91 -0.68 8.96 -35.73
CA ALA A 91 0.33 7.95 -36.05
C ALA A 91 1.63 8.57 -36.58
N THR A 92 1.55 9.67 -37.34
CA THR A 92 2.74 10.39 -37.83
C THR A 92 3.46 11.11 -36.70
N LYS A 93 2.73 11.80 -35.83
CA LYS A 93 3.31 12.58 -34.71
C LYS A 93 4.11 11.69 -33.73
N PHE A 94 3.63 10.46 -33.52
CA PHE A 94 4.24 9.45 -32.67
C PHE A 94 5.14 8.43 -33.40
N GLY A 95 5.43 8.63 -34.69
CA GLY A 95 6.35 7.77 -35.45
C GLY A 95 5.86 6.34 -35.72
N LEU A 96 4.57 6.04 -35.52
CA LEU A 96 3.99 4.70 -35.66
C LEU A 96 3.94 4.17 -37.10
N ARG A 97 4.29 5.01 -38.08
CA ARG A 97 4.33 4.68 -39.52
C ARG A 97 5.76 4.52 -40.06
N GLY A 98 6.73 4.24 -39.20
CA GLY A 98 8.15 4.11 -39.60
C GLY A 98 8.84 5.46 -39.86
N THR A 99 8.24 6.55 -39.37
CA THR A 99 8.82 7.89 -39.34
C THR A 99 9.51 8.11 -37.99
N SER A 100 10.50 9.01 -37.93
CA SER A 100 11.09 9.37 -36.64
C SER A 100 10.04 10.05 -35.75
N ASN A 101 10.01 9.68 -34.46
CA ASN A 101 9.13 10.29 -33.47
C ASN A 101 9.37 11.81 -33.46
N GLN A 102 8.34 12.60 -33.74
CA GLN A 102 8.50 14.05 -33.88
C GLN A 102 8.30 14.79 -32.55
N ALA A 103 7.45 14.26 -31.67
CA ALA A 103 6.99 14.98 -30.47
C ALA A 103 6.54 14.08 -29.32
N GLY A 104 6.66 12.76 -29.45
CA GLY A 104 6.23 11.85 -28.41
C GLY A 104 6.50 10.38 -28.68
N ASP A 105 6.37 9.58 -27.62
CA ASP A 105 6.53 8.13 -27.64
C ASP A 105 5.19 7.42 -27.34
N VAL A 106 5.02 6.24 -27.92
CA VAL A 106 4.03 5.27 -27.46
C VAL A 106 4.77 4.05 -26.91
N LEU A 107 4.52 3.75 -25.64
CA LEU A 107 5.09 2.62 -24.93
C LEU A 107 4.04 1.52 -24.88
N TRP A 108 4.29 0.48 -25.67
CA TRP A 108 3.44 -0.71 -25.76
C TRP A 108 3.82 -1.69 -24.66
N SER A 109 2.89 -1.92 -23.74
CA SER A 109 3.09 -2.95 -22.73
C SER A 109 3.05 -4.36 -23.36
N LYS A 110 3.86 -5.33 -22.92
CA LYS A 110 5.01 -5.17 -22.00
C LYS A 110 6.24 -4.72 -22.76
N THR A 111 7.02 -3.81 -22.18
CA THR A 111 8.30 -3.43 -22.77
C THR A 111 9.36 -4.53 -22.54
N PRO A 112 10.29 -4.75 -23.48
CA PRO A 112 11.33 -5.77 -23.34
C PRO A 112 12.32 -5.50 -22.20
N ARG A 113 12.50 -4.23 -21.83
CA ARG A 113 13.30 -3.78 -20.70
C ARG A 113 12.39 -3.12 -19.68
N ASP A 114 12.71 -3.28 -18.39
CA ASP A 114 11.91 -2.90 -17.23
C ASP A 114 12.63 -1.93 -16.28
N THR A 115 13.83 -1.48 -16.64
CA THR A 115 14.67 -0.59 -15.82
C THR A 115 14.98 0.74 -16.51
N ASP A 116 14.41 0.98 -17.69
CA ASP A 116 14.72 2.18 -18.48
C ASP A 116 13.61 3.24 -18.43
N ARG A 117 13.92 4.46 -18.88
CA ARG A 117 12.97 5.58 -18.93
C ARG A 117 11.80 5.35 -19.91
N ASN A 118 11.81 4.23 -20.64
CA ASN A 118 10.90 3.87 -21.72
C ASN A 118 10.27 2.50 -21.44
N SER A 119 9.92 2.23 -20.17
CA SER A 119 9.45 0.92 -19.75
C SER A 119 8.05 0.95 -19.14
N THR A 120 7.34 -0.19 -19.25
CA THR A 120 6.07 -0.51 -18.62
C THR A 120 5.87 -2.03 -18.58
N ARG A 121 5.30 -2.55 -17.48
CA ARG A 121 4.99 -3.97 -17.28
C ARG A 121 3.49 -4.23 -17.08
N ALA A 122 2.67 -3.18 -17.09
CA ALA A 122 1.21 -3.23 -16.92
C ALA A 122 0.53 -4.29 -17.80
N THR A 123 -0.34 -5.11 -17.23
CA THR A 123 -1.07 -6.17 -17.97
C THR A 123 -2.52 -5.83 -18.24
N SER A 124 -3.06 -4.86 -17.49
CA SER A 124 -4.42 -4.32 -17.62
C SER A 124 -4.37 -2.79 -17.72
N HIS A 125 -5.51 -2.16 -18.02
CA HIS A 125 -5.63 -0.70 -18.03
C HIS A 125 -5.47 -0.08 -16.64
N GLY A 126 -5.97 -0.76 -15.61
CA GLY A 126 -5.91 -0.31 -14.23
C GLY A 126 -4.53 -0.54 -13.58
N ASP A 127 -3.62 -1.19 -14.28
CA ASP A 127 -2.28 -1.46 -13.75
C ASP A 127 -1.34 -0.27 -13.96
N PHE A 128 -1.57 0.62 -14.94
CA PHE A 128 -0.54 1.61 -15.33
C PHE A 128 -0.19 2.62 -14.23
N ASP A 129 -1.14 3.01 -13.39
CA ASP A 129 -0.94 3.92 -12.26
C ASP A 129 -0.46 3.21 -10.98
N ASN A 130 -0.33 1.89 -11.02
CA ASN A 130 0.18 1.05 -9.94
C ASN A 130 1.50 0.35 -10.32
N ASP A 131 1.76 0.14 -11.62
CA ASP A 131 2.95 -0.54 -12.15
C ASP A 131 4.22 0.26 -11.83
N PRO A 132 5.11 -0.26 -10.97
CA PRO A 132 6.36 0.39 -10.59
C PRO A 132 7.20 0.76 -11.81
N THR A 133 7.17 -0.07 -12.85
CA THR A 133 7.94 0.15 -14.08
C THR A 133 7.46 1.40 -14.80
N THR A 134 6.15 1.53 -14.99
CA THR A 134 5.50 2.70 -15.61
C THR A 134 5.81 3.97 -14.82
N LEU A 135 5.69 3.92 -13.49
CA LEU A 135 5.87 5.10 -12.64
C LEU A 135 7.34 5.53 -12.54
N ASN A 136 8.27 4.57 -12.47
CA ASN A 136 9.71 4.84 -12.58
C ASN A 136 10.07 5.47 -13.92
N SER A 137 9.51 4.95 -15.00
CA SER A 137 9.64 5.50 -16.35
C SER A 137 9.15 6.95 -16.43
N ILE A 138 8.00 7.26 -15.83
CA ILE A 138 7.47 8.64 -15.73
C ILE A 138 8.41 9.54 -14.92
N VAL A 139 8.89 9.10 -13.75
CA VAL A 139 9.80 9.89 -12.90
C VAL A 139 11.12 10.19 -13.63
N LEU A 140 11.70 9.20 -14.30
CA LEU A 140 12.92 9.38 -15.10
C LEU A 140 12.69 10.44 -16.19
N ARG A 141 11.54 10.42 -16.87
CA ARG A 141 11.18 11.41 -17.88
C ARG A 141 10.96 12.81 -17.29
N ILE A 142 10.25 12.93 -16.17
CA ILE A 142 10.01 14.21 -15.47
C ILE A 142 11.34 14.85 -15.06
N LYS A 143 12.26 14.05 -14.52
CA LYS A 143 13.59 14.52 -14.08
C LYS A 143 14.58 14.71 -15.23
N GLY A 144 14.24 14.32 -16.47
CA GLY A 144 15.15 14.38 -17.62
C GLY A 144 16.38 13.47 -17.46
N LEU A 145 16.26 12.40 -16.69
CA LEU A 145 17.35 11.50 -16.34
C LEU A 145 17.55 10.41 -17.40
N SER A 146 18.79 9.93 -17.51
CA SER A 146 19.15 8.81 -18.38
C SER A 146 18.79 7.47 -17.73
N ASN A 147 18.74 6.41 -18.53
CA ASN A 147 18.40 5.03 -18.10
C ASN A 147 19.37 4.43 -17.05
N GLN A 148 20.45 5.11 -16.70
CA GLN A 148 21.45 4.68 -15.70
C GLN A 148 21.42 5.55 -14.45
N SER A 149 20.53 6.53 -14.39
CA SER A 149 20.44 7.46 -13.27
C SER A 149 19.71 6.80 -12.11
N GLU A 150 20.30 6.86 -10.93
CA GLU A 150 19.71 6.32 -9.72
C GLU A 150 18.49 7.19 -9.30
N ILE A 151 17.31 6.58 -9.32
CA ILE A 151 16.10 7.13 -8.71
C ILE A 151 15.73 6.28 -7.51
N VAL A 152 15.08 6.87 -6.50
CA VAL A 152 14.35 6.06 -5.52
C VAL A 152 13.18 5.42 -6.29
N PRO A 153 13.16 4.09 -6.46
CA PRO A 153 12.15 3.47 -7.28
C PRO A 153 10.79 3.58 -6.58
N TYR A 154 9.77 3.89 -7.37
CA TYR A 154 8.39 3.68 -6.99
C TYR A 154 8.21 2.20 -6.64
N VAL A 155 7.56 1.93 -5.52
CA VAL A 155 7.17 0.60 -5.08
C VAL A 155 5.65 0.59 -5.09
N GLU A 156 5.02 -0.51 -5.48
CA GLU A 156 3.56 -0.57 -5.57
C GLU A 156 2.92 -0.02 -4.29
N PRO A 157 1.97 0.93 -4.37
CA PRO A 157 1.21 1.40 -3.24
C PRO A 157 0.08 0.40 -3.10
N SER A 158 0.40 -0.71 -2.48
CA SER A 158 -0.60 -1.54 -1.85
C SER A 158 -1.48 -0.66 -0.92
N SER A 159 -2.78 -0.90 -0.89
CA SER A 159 -3.84 -0.04 -0.31
C SER A 159 -3.51 0.59 1.07
N ARG A 160 -3.91 1.85 1.22
CA ARG A 160 -3.15 2.91 1.90
C ARG A 160 -3.38 3.13 3.41
N ALA A 161 -3.73 2.09 4.16
CA ALA A 161 -3.67 2.15 5.64
C ALA A 161 -3.05 0.91 6.27
N PHE A 162 -3.24 -0.25 5.65
CA PHE A 162 -2.75 -1.53 6.18
C PHE A 162 -1.83 -2.30 5.23
N HIS A 163 -1.83 -1.98 3.94
CA HIS A 163 -1.11 -2.78 2.96
C HIS A 163 0.35 -2.33 2.76
N LEU A 164 0.93 -1.43 3.57
CA LEU A 164 2.37 -1.06 3.60
C LEU A 164 3.36 -2.25 3.75
N LEU A 165 2.86 -3.49 3.78
CA LEU A 165 3.52 -4.73 4.15
C LEU A 165 4.17 -5.51 2.99
N GLU A 166 3.89 -5.18 1.73
CA GLU A 166 4.33 -6.02 0.61
C GLU A 166 5.71 -5.61 0.05
N ALA A 167 5.97 -4.30 0.02
CA ALA A 167 7.14 -3.66 -0.60
C ALA A 167 8.51 -4.06 -0.03
N ALA A 168 8.58 -4.50 1.23
CA ALA A 168 9.86 -4.75 1.90
C ALA A 168 10.38 -6.19 1.78
N ALA A 169 9.49 -7.18 1.62
CA ALA A 169 9.88 -8.59 1.63
C ALA A 169 10.19 -9.15 0.22
N ASP A 170 9.71 -8.53 -0.86
CA ASP A 170 9.98 -9.00 -2.24
C ASP A 170 11.39 -8.67 -2.74
N ARG A 171 12.15 -7.83 -2.02
CA ARG A 171 13.55 -7.54 -2.36
C ARG A 171 14.57 -8.54 -1.82
N VAL A 172 14.14 -9.55 -1.05
CA VAL A 172 15.06 -10.48 -0.36
C VAL A 172 15.12 -11.88 -1.00
N PHE A 173 14.13 -12.30 -1.80
CA PHE A 173 14.01 -13.71 -2.22
C PHE A 173 14.30 -14.05 -3.69
N LEU A 174 15.07 -13.23 -4.41
CA LEU A 174 15.62 -13.64 -5.72
C LEU A 174 17.15 -13.50 -5.74
N ARG A 175 17.85 -14.50 -5.18
CA ARG A 175 19.21 -14.86 -5.62
C ARG A 175 19.52 -16.32 -5.27
N GLU A 176 19.45 -17.18 -6.29
CA GLU A 176 20.15 -18.47 -6.34
C GLU A 176 21.68 -18.25 -6.38
N PRO A 177 22.49 -19.24 -5.97
CA PRO A 177 23.83 -19.03 -5.45
C PRO A 177 24.88 -18.98 -6.56
N PHE A 178 25.76 -17.98 -6.52
CA PHE A 178 27.05 -18.05 -7.18
C PHE A 178 28.16 -17.88 -6.14
N MET A 179 28.94 -18.95 -6.01
CA MET A 179 30.16 -19.07 -5.22
C MET A 179 31.23 -18.18 -5.87
N GLY A 180 31.84 -17.30 -5.08
CA GLY A 180 32.97 -16.47 -5.53
C GLY A 180 33.34 -15.42 -4.49
N ASP A 181 34.49 -15.61 -3.84
CA ASP A 181 35.10 -14.67 -2.90
C ASP A 181 35.24 -13.26 -3.50
N VAL A 182 34.71 -12.23 -2.84
CA VAL A 182 35.10 -10.84 -3.10
C VAL A 182 35.13 -10.03 -1.80
N VAL A 183 36.34 -9.90 -1.27
CA VAL A 183 36.99 -8.72 -0.69
C VAL A 183 36.08 -7.55 -0.26
N MET A 184 36.08 -7.28 1.05
CA MET A 184 35.59 -6.05 1.67
C MET A 184 36.41 -4.85 1.17
N ALA A 185 35.80 -3.96 0.40
CA ALA A 185 36.29 -2.61 0.16
C ALA A 185 35.23 -1.61 0.63
N SER A 186 35.49 -0.99 1.78
CA SER A 186 34.76 0.18 2.27
C SER A 186 34.94 1.34 1.28
N GLN A 187 33.88 1.74 0.58
CA GLN A 187 33.82 3.02 -0.09
C GLN A 187 32.73 3.89 0.52
N GLN A 188 33.24 4.97 1.09
CA GLN A 188 32.59 6.05 1.80
C GLN A 188 31.81 6.91 0.79
N TYR A 189 30.51 6.69 0.66
CA TYR A 189 29.63 7.54 -0.14
C TYR A 189 29.09 8.69 0.73
N GLY A 190 29.61 9.89 0.46
CA GLY A 190 29.15 11.13 1.07
C GLY A 190 27.81 11.56 0.51
N PHE A 191 26.78 11.54 1.35
CA PHE A 191 25.46 12.10 1.07
C PHE A 191 25.46 13.60 1.38
N ASN A 192 25.29 14.45 0.36
CA ASN A 192 24.99 15.87 0.54
C ASN A 192 23.49 16.06 0.70
N TYR A 193 23.05 16.25 1.94
CA TYR A 193 21.76 16.86 2.28
C TYR A 193 21.80 18.36 1.99
N TYR A 194 20.90 18.86 1.12
CA TYR A 194 20.41 20.24 1.22
C TYR A 194 19.02 20.14 1.89
N GLY A 195 18.73 20.74 3.04
CA GLY A 195 19.42 21.84 3.70
C GLY A 195 20.21 21.48 4.95
N SER A 196 21.37 22.12 5.06
CA SER A 196 21.86 22.62 6.34
C SER A 196 20.78 23.48 6.98
N GLY A 197 20.27 23.00 8.09
CA GLY A 197 19.46 23.71 9.06
C GLY A 197 19.67 22.99 10.38
N ASP A 198 20.84 23.23 10.97
CA ASP A 198 21.28 22.90 12.33
C ASP A 198 20.85 21.55 12.91
N ALA A 199 21.86 20.71 13.16
CA ALA A 199 21.85 19.56 14.07
C ALA A 199 21.66 19.97 15.55
N ASN A 200 20.82 20.97 15.80
CA ASN A 200 20.41 21.41 17.13
C ASN A 200 18.99 21.99 17.08
N ARG A 201 18.01 21.20 16.63
CA ARG A 201 16.61 21.48 16.97
C ARG A 201 16.31 20.86 18.33
N SER A 202 16.73 21.57 19.37
CA SER A 202 16.01 21.64 20.64
C SER A 202 14.67 22.37 20.41
N GLY A 203 13.80 21.78 19.59
CA GLY A 203 12.37 22.06 19.61
C GLY A 203 11.75 21.41 20.84
N PRO A 204 10.57 21.85 21.32
CA PRO A 204 9.98 21.31 22.54
C PRO A 204 9.89 19.80 22.41
N SER A 205 10.48 19.05 23.35
CA SER A 205 10.39 17.60 23.37
C SER A 205 8.91 17.22 23.53
N GLY A 206 8.24 16.93 22.42
CA GLY A 206 6.85 16.49 22.43
C GLY A 206 6.69 15.25 23.31
N GLY A 207 5.48 15.05 23.81
CA GLY A 207 5.14 13.90 24.63
C GLY A 207 5.25 12.59 23.85
N ARG A 208 5.68 11.54 24.54
CA ARG A 208 5.61 10.16 24.03
C ARG A 208 4.39 9.48 24.63
N LYS A 209 3.44 9.05 23.80
CA LYS A 209 2.19 8.42 24.23
C LYS A 209 2.05 7.06 23.56
N ALA A 210 1.52 6.07 24.26
CA ALA A 210 1.29 4.76 23.67
C ALA A 210 0.00 4.10 24.12
N LEU A 211 -0.53 3.25 23.25
CA LEU A 211 -1.66 2.37 23.51
C LEU A 211 -1.25 0.94 23.14
N CYS A 212 -1.36 0.00 24.08
CA CYS A 212 -1.09 -1.42 23.84
C CYS A 212 -2.38 -2.22 24.06
N ILE A 213 -2.76 -3.04 23.09
CA ILE A 213 -4.01 -3.80 23.08
C ILE A 213 -3.67 -5.28 22.95
N GLY A 214 -4.21 -6.11 23.85
CA GLY A 214 -3.95 -7.56 23.88
C GLY A 214 -5.20 -8.35 24.22
N ILE A 215 -5.63 -9.25 23.33
CA ILE A 215 -6.88 -10.01 23.52
C ILE A 215 -6.58 -11.51 23.37
N ASP A 216 -6.77 -12.26 24.45
CA ASP A 216 -6.67 -13.72 24.48
C ASP A 216 -8.03 -14.39 24.63
N THR A 217 -8.96 -13.74 25.35
CA THR A 217 -10.23 -14.34 25.80
C THR A 217 -11.34 -14.31 24.75
N TYR A 218 -11.05 -14.73 23.52
CA TYR A 218 -12.08 -14.94 22.50
C TYR A 218 -12.92 -16.18 22.85
N PRO A 219 -14.27 -16.10 22.85
CA PRO A 219 -15.11 -17.23 23.25
C PRO A 219 -14.94 -18.49 22.38
N GLU A 220 -14.73 -18.31 21.08
CA GLU A 220 -14.73 -19.38 20.08
C GLU A 220 -13.31 -19.91 19.77
N SER A 221 -12.31 -19.05 19.92
CA SER A 221 -10.93 -19.31 19.49
C SER A 221 -9.96 -18.60 20.43
N PRO A 222 -9.79 -19.08 21.68
CA PRO A 222 -8.93 -18.42 22.64
C PRO A 222 -7.46 -18.45 22.19
N LEU A 223 -6.78 -17.32 22.37
CA LEU A 223 -5.32 -17.17 22.24
C LEU A 223 -4.70 -17.20 23.64
N ALA A 224 -3.37 -17.20 23.73
CA ALA A 224 -2.64 -17.25 25.00
C ALA A 224 -1.44 -16.30 25.08
N GLY A 225 -1.05 -15.65 23.97
CA GLY A 225 0.13 -14.80 23.91
C GLY A 225 -0.15 -13.30 23.81
N CYS A 226 -1.39 -12.88 23.52
CA CYS A 226 -1.67 -11.49 23.15
C CYS A 226 -1.62 -10.53 24.33
N VAL A 227 -2.10 -10.96 25.51
CA VAL A 227 -1.94 -10.17 26.73
C VAL A 227 -0.47 -10.04 27.09
N ASN A 228 0.31 -11.13 26.94
CA ASN A 228 1.75 -11.10 27.18
C ASN A 228 2.49 -10.16 26.21
N ASP A 229 2.11 -10.14 24.94
CA ASP A 229 2.65 -9.20 23.94
C ASP A 229 2.38 -7.75 24.34
N SER A 230 1.13 -7.42 24.67
CA SER A 230 0.77 -6.05 25.07
C SER A 230 1.51 -5.59 26.33
N ASN A 231 1.76 -6.50 27.29
CA ASN A 231 2.57 -6.20 28.47
C ASN A 231 4.04 -6.00 28.12
N SER A 232 4.59 -6.81 27.22
CA SER A 232 5.99 -6.73 26.78
C SER A 232 6.27 -5.42 26.05
N TRP A 233 5.39 -5.04 25.13
CA TRP A 233 5.43 -3.75 24.45
C TRP A 233 5.27 -2.58 25.41
N ALA A 234 4.30 -2.65 26.33
CA ALA A 234 4.09 -1.60 27.32
C ALA A 234 5.31 -1.39 28.22
N ASN A 235 5.98 -2.47 28.65
CA ASN A 235 7.18 -2.39 29.46
C ASN A 235 8.35 -1.76 28.68
N TRP A 236 8.58 -2.19 27.44
CA TRP A 236 9.62 -1.61 26.60
C TRP A 236 9.35 -0.13 26.32
N LEU A 237 8.13 0.24 25.93
CA LEU A 237 7.72 1.62 25.64
C LEU A 237 7.83 2.53 26.87
N ARG A 238 7.44 2.07 28.07
CA ARG A 238 7.67 2.81 29.31
C ARG A 238 9.16 3.08 29.55
N GLY A 239 10.02 2.09 29.27
CA GLY A 239 11.47 2.25 29.31
C GLY A 239 12.00 3.33 28.35
N GLN A 240 11.31 3.54 27.23
CA GLN A 240 11.59 4.62 26.26
C GLN A 240 10.91 5.96 26.61
N GLY A 241 10.30 6.08 27.79
CA GLY A 241 9.65 7.31 28.27
C GLY A 241 8.22 7.54 27.77
N TYR A 242 7.57 6.53 27.20
CA TYR A 242 6.16 6.64 26.80
C TYR A 242 5.21 6.58 27.99
N LYS A 243 4.15 7.40 27.96
CA LYS A 243 2.95 7.21 28.78
C LYS A 243 2.06 6.17 28.11
N VAL A 244 2.00 4.96 28.68
CA VAL A 244 1.33 3.80 28.07
C VAL A 244 -0.04 3.54 28.72
N ASN A 245 -1.08 3.45 27.88
CA ASN A 245 -2.39 2.90 28.22
C ASN A 245 -2.51 1.46 27.73
N LEU A 246 -3.20 0.61 28.50
CA LEU A 246 -3.42 -0.80 28.17
C LEU A 246 -4.92 -1.09 28.02
N LEU A 247 -5.30 -1.86 27.00
CA LEU A 247 -6.62 -2.46 26.86
C LEU A 247 -6.47 -3.97 26.68
N GLN A 248 -6.91 -4.75 27.67
CA GLN A 248 -6.74 -6.20 27.66
C GLN A 248 -8.06 -6.95 27.78
N ASN A 249 -8.20 -8.04 27.01
CA ASN A 249 -9.31 -8.97 27.10
C ASN A 249 -10.68 -8.26 27.11
N GLY A 250 -11.49 -8.47 28.15
CA GLY A 250 -12.82 -7.88 28.31
C GLY A 250 -12.88 -6.36 28.23
N GLN A 251 -11.75 -5.65 28.39
CA GLN A 251 -11.67 -4.19 28.21
C GLN A 251 -11.59 -3.79 26.74
N ALA A 252 -11.02 -4.63 25.88
CA ALA A 252 -10.79 -4.37 24.47
C ALA A 252 -12.05 -4.63 23.62
N THR A 253 -13.13 -3.93 23.99
CA THR A 253 -14.36 -3.86 23.19
C THR A 253 -14.14 -2.98 21.96
N ARG A 254 -14.95 -3.16 20.91
CA ARG A 254 -14.86 -2.36 19.69
C ARG A 254 -14.89 -0.86 19.99
N SER A 255 -15.81 -0.45 20.87
CA SER A 255 -15.97 0.95 21.28
C SER A 255 -14.75 1.45 22.05
N ALA A 256 -14.26 0.67 23.03
CA ALA A 256 -13.10 1.05 23.82
C ALA A 256 -11.83 1.19 22.95
N MET A 257 -11.61 0.26 22.01
CA MET A 257 -10.48 0.31 21.08
C MET A 257 -10.52 1.59 20.24
N LEU A 258 -11.63 1.87 19.55
CA LEU A 258 -11.75 3.06 18.70
C LEU A 258 -11.63 4.36 19.50
N ASN A 259 -12.30 4.45 20.65
CA ASN A 259 -12.22 5.64 21.50
C ASN A 259 -10.80 5.88 22.03
N ALA A 260 -10.07 4.83 22.38
CA ALA A 260 -8.70 4.96 22.86
C ALA A 260 -7.75 5.39 21.74
N ILE A 261 -7.88 4.82 20.53
CA ILE A 261 -7.09 5.18 19.35
C ILE A 261 -7.38 6.62 18.92
N GLU A 262 -8.66 7.01 18.87
CA GLU A 262 -9.03 8.38 18.53
C GLU A 262 -8.57 9.39 19.59
N SER A 263 -8.73 9.08 20.87
CA SER A 263 -8.33 9.97 21.97
C SER A 263 -6.81 10.19 22.03
N ILE A 264 -6.02 9.13 21.85
CA ILE A 264 -4.55 9.27 21.88
C ILE A 264 -4.05 10.13 20.71
N ILE A 265 -4.66 10.00 19.53
CA ILE A 265 -4.33 10.77 18.32
C ILE A 265 -4.80 12.23 18.44
N THR A 266 -6.08 12.46 18.75
CA THR A 266 -6.67 13.80 18.75
C THR A 266 -6.21 14.69 19.92
N SER A 267 -5.71 14.09 20.99
CA SER A 267 -5.11 14.82 22.12
C SER A 267 -3.63 15.18 21.92
N ALA A 268 -3.02 14.79 20.81
CA ALA A 268 -1.61 15.02 20.53
C ALA A 268 -1.33 16.44 20.00
N SER A 269 -0.11 16.90 20.19
CA SER A 269 0.37 18.20 19.71
C SER A 269 1.63 18.03 18.87
N ALA A 270 1.92 18.99 17.99
CA ALA A 270 3.10 18.94 17.13
C ALA A 270 4.38 18.62 17.92
N GLY A 271 5.14 17.63 17.44
CA GLY A 271 6.32 17.08 18.12
C GLY A 271 6.03 15.82 18.95
N ASP A 272 4.77 15.50 19.26
CA ASP A 272 4.40 14.26 19.94
C ASP A 272 4.71 13.04 19.07
N VAL A 273 5.06 11.93 19.73
CA VAL A 273 5.28 10.63 19.10
C VAL A 273 4.34 9.61 19.74
N ILE A 274 3.55 8.94 18.91
CA ILE A 274 2.53 7.98 19.32
C ILE A 274 2.92 6.58 18.84
N ALA A 275 2.84 5.60 19.73
CA ALA A 275 2.93 4.18 19.38
C ALA A 275 1.62 3.46 19.71
N ILE A 276 1.02 2.78 18.74
CA ILE A 276 -0.19 1.98 18.92
C ILE A 276 0.16 0.53 18.60
N GLN A 277 0.01 -0.35 19.58
CA GLN A 277 0.28 -1.77 19.43
C GLN A 277 -1.00 -2.58 19.61
N TYR A 278 -1.22 -3.54 18.72
CA TYR A 278 -2.32 -4.50 18.79
C TYR A 278 -1.80 -5.93 18.70
N SER A 279 -2.36 -6.82 19.51
CA SER A 279 -2.16 -8.26 19.46
C SER A 279 -3.50 -8.96 19.69
N GLY A 280 -3.89 -9.83 18.77
CA GLY A 280 -5.18 -10.51 18.80
C GLY A 280 -5.46 -11.22 17.48
N HIS A 281 -6.71 -11.64 17.27
CA HIS A 281 -7.13 -12.11 15.96
C HIS A 281 -7.27 -10.93 15.00
N GLY A 282 -6.90 -11.17 13.74
CA GLY A 282 -7.51 -10.46 12.62
C GLY A 282 -8.48 -11.36 11.86
N THR A 283 -9.23 -10.76 10.94
CA THR A 283 -10.22 -11.42 10.09
C THR A 283 -10.40 -10.64 8.78
N GLN A 284 -11.21 -11.18 7.89
CA GLN A 284 -11.66 -10.53 6.66
C GLN A 284 -13.17 -10.40 6.67
N VAL A 285 -13.67 -9.22 6.32
CA VAL A 285 -15.10 -9.02 6.05
C VAL A 285 -15.31 -8.58 4.61
N PRO A 286 -16.43 -8.93 3.97
CA PRO A 286 -16.69 -8.45 2.62
C PRO A 286 -16.64 -6.92 2.56
N ASP A 287 -15.94 -6.39 1.57
CA ASP A 287 -15.91 -4.96 1.25
C ASP A 287 -17.30 -4.52 0.76
N PHE A 288 -17.87 -3.52 1.43
CA PHE A 288 -19.18 -2.97 1.14
C PHE A 288 -19.16 -1.56 0.52
N ASP A 289 -18.03 -0.87 0.50
CA ASP A 289 -17.92 0.47 -0.08
C ASP A 289 -17.17 0.49 -1.44
N GLY A 290 -16.51 -0.61 -1.75
CA GLY A 290 -15.99 -0.97 -3.05
C GLY A 290 -14.59 -0.45 -3.34
N ASP A 291 -13.84 0.01 -2.33
CA ASP A 291 -12.50 0.57 -2.50
C ASP A 291 -11.39 -0.50 -2.57
N GLU A 292 -11.67 -1.74 -2.15
CA GLU A 292 -10.75 -2.89 -2.24
C GLU A 292 -11.11 -3.88 -3.37
N ARG A 293 -11.93 -3.46 -4.33
CA ARG A 293 -12.35 -4.32 -5.45
C ARG A 293 -11.25 -4.49 -6.50
N ASN A 294 -10.65 -5.68 -6.52
CA ASN A 294 -9.83 -6.17 -7.63
C ASN A 294 -10.65 -7.10 -8.56
N GLY A 295 -11.38 -6.50 -9.51
CA GLY A 295 -12.12 -7.25 -10.54
C GLY A 295 -13.39 -7.97 -10.02
N ASP A 296 -13.56 -9.26 -10.38
CA ASP A 296 -14.73 -10.09 -10.02
C ASP A 296 -14.59 -10.81 -8.65
N THR A 297 -13.49 -10.58 -7.93
CA THR A 297 -13.36 -11.06 -6.56
C THR A 297 -14.00 -10.02 -5.64
N PRO A 298 -14.96 -10.38 -4.76
CA PRO A 298 -15.39 -9.44 -3.73
C PRO A 298 -14.16 -8.98 -2.95
N GLY A 299 -13.99 -7.65 -2.84
CA GLY A 299 -12.99 -7.06 -1.94
C GLY A 299 -13.25 -7.54 -0.51
N PHE A 300 -12.22 -7.52 0.32
CA PHE A 300 -12.33 -7.97 1.70
C PHE A 300 -11.57 -7.04 2.63
N ASP A 301 -12.28 -6.18 3.36
CA ASP A 301 -11.66 -5.34 4.37
C ASP A 301 -10.94 -6.21 5.41
N GLU A 302 -9.68 -5.87 5.64
CA GLU A 302 -8.90 -6.38 6.75
C GLU A 302 -9.44 -5.80 8.06
N ALA A 303 -9.66 -6.66 9.06
CA ALA A 303 -10.30 -6.24 10.29
C ALA A 303 -9.65 -6.79 11.55
N LEU A 304 -9.51 -5.93 12.56
CA LEU A 304 -9.15 -6.32 13.92
C LEU A 304 -10.39 -6.85 14.63
N VAL A 305 -10.23 -7.90 15.44
CA VAL A 305 -11.34 -8.57 16.13
C VAL A 305 -11.40 -8.13 17.59
N PRO A 306 -12.40 -7.31 17.99
CA PRO A 306 -12.59 -6.97 19.39
C PRO A 306 -13.15 -8.14 20.20
N VAL A 307 -13.02 -8.08 21.52
CA VAL A 307 -13.54 -9.14 22.41
C VAL A 307 -15.07 -9.34 22.29
N ASP A 308 -15.78 -8.29 21.88
CA ASP A 308 -17.24 -8.24 21.72
C ASP A 308 -17.69 -8.28 20.24
N HIS A 309 -16.83 -8.75 19.32
CA HIS A 309 -17.08 -8.80 17.88
C HIS A 309 -18.42 -9.45 17.50
N ARG A 310 -18.85 -10.51 18.20
CA ARG A 310 -20.15 -11.16 17.95
C ARG A 310 -21.35 -10.24 18.13
N ARG A 311 -21.22 -9.20 18.97
CA ARG A 311 -22.30 -8.24 19.27
C ARG A 311 -22.13 -6.91 18.54
N ASN A 312 -20.89 -6.47 18.36
CA ASN A 312 -20.58 -5.11 17.90
C ASN A 312 -19.75 -5.08 16.60
N GLY A 313 -19.46 -6.22 15.99
CA GLY A 313 -18.66 -6.31 14.78
C GLY A 313 -17.18 -5.95 14.98
N TYR A 314 -16.48 -5.76 13.88
CA TYR A 314 -15.03 -5.56 13.83
C TYR A 314 -14.60 -4.10 13.71
N VAL A 315 -13.31 -3.83 13.98
CA VAL A 315 -12.64 -2.56 13.61
C VAL A 315 -11.95 -2.80 12.27
N ILE A 316 -12.39 -2.12 11.22
CA ILE A 316 -11.79 -2.27 9.88
C ILE A 316 -10.79 -1.13 9.63
N ASP A 317 -9.95 -1.31 8.63
CA ASP A 317 -8.98 -0.32 8.14
C ASP A 317 -9.61 1.06 7.88
N ASP A 318 -10.82 1.11 7.37
CA ASP A 318 -11.62 2.29 7.08
C ASP A 318 -11.97 3.09 8.35
N ASP A 319 -12.26 2.40 9.47
CA ASP A 319 -12.43 3.05 10.78
C ASP A 319 -11.12 3.70 11.24
N LEU A 320 -9.99 3.01 11.02
CA LEU A 320 -8.67 3.48 11.40
C LEU A 320 -8.19 4.60 10.49
N GLY A 321 -8.49 4.52 9.19
CA GLY A 321 -8.26 5.55 8.19
C GLY A 321 -8.97 6.84 8.57
N ALA A 322 -10.24 6.75 8.97
CA ALA A 322 -11.00 7.90 9.47
C ALA A 322 -10.34 8.59 10.67
N ILE A 323 -9.78 7.81 11.60
CA ILE A 323 -9.08 8.35 12.78
C ILE A 323 -7.71 8.92 12.39
N CYS A 324 -6.94 8.23 11.55
CA CYS A 324 -5.65 8.71 11.04
C CYS A 324 -5.79 10.03 10.26
N GLY A 325 -6.95 10.25 9.61
CA GLY A 325 -7.28 11.54 8.99
C GLY A 325 -7.36 12.72 9.97
N LYS A 326 -7.36 12.45 11.28
CA LYS A 326 -7.40 13.46 12.36
C LYS A 326 -6.03 13.67 13.02
N ILE A 327 -4.95 13.06 12.50
CA ILE A 327 -3.60 13.25 13.04
C ILE A 327 -3.19 14.73 12.90
N PRO A 328 -2.86 15.42 14.02
CA PRO A 328 -2.40 16.81 13.94
C PRO A 328 -1.07 16.94 13.19
N ALA A 329 -0.89 18.05 12.47
CA ALA A 329 0.37 18.32 11.77
C ALA A 329 1.58 18.27 12.72
N GLY A 330 2.64 17.58 12.32
CA GLY A 330 3.86 17.43 13.12
C GLY A 330 3.80 16.36 14.22
N VAL A 331 2.71 15.59 14.32
CA VAL A 331 2.62 14.39 15.17
C VAL A 331 3.03 13.17 14.37
N ASN A 332 3.86 12.30 14.95
CA ASN A 332 4.24 11.02 14.32
C ASN A 332 3.50 9.87 14.99
N VAL A 333 2.92 8.97 14.19
CA VAL A 333 2.18 7.80 14.69
C VAL A 333 2.79 6.52 14.13
N THR A 334 3.04 5.52 14.99
CA THR A 334 3.52 4.21 14.57
C THR A 334 2.61 3.10 15.07
N PHE A 335 2.15 2.24 14.18
CA PHE A 335 1.34 1.05 14.47
C PHE A 335 2.21 -0.21 14.48
N PHE A 336 1.99 -1.09 15.44
CA PHE A 336 2.59 -2.43 15.54
C PHE A 336 1.48 -3.48 15.67
N MET A 337 1.26 -4.27 14.63
CA MET A 337 0.07 -5.11 14.45
C MET A 337 0.47 -6.59 14.43
N ASP A 338 0.20 -7.29 15.53
CA ASP A 338 0.53 -8.71 15.70
C ASP A 338 -0.74 -9.57 15.53
N CYS A 339 -1.23 -9.65 14.29
CA CYS A 339 -2.44 -10.38 13.89
C CYS A 339 -2.39 -10.84 12.42
N CYS A 340 -3.20 -11.83 12.05
CA CYS A 340 -3.37 -12.25 10.65
C CYS A 340 -4.53 -11.51 10.02
N HIS A 341 -4.35 -10.97 8.82
CA HIS A 341 -5.43 -10.33 8.10
C HIS A 341 -6.05 -11.18 7.00
N SER A 342 -5.37 -12.23 6.51
CA SER A 342 -5.87 -13.02 5.40
C SER A 342 -6.30 -14.44 5.76
N GLY A 343 -7.51 -14.76 5.30
CA GLY A 343 -8.15 -16.06 5.42
C GLY A 343 -8.35 -16.69 4.06
N THR A 344 -7.30 -16.83 3.23
CA THR A 344 -7.45 -17.50 1.94
C THR A 344 -7.89 -18.95 2.18
N ASN A 345 -9.20 -19.18 2.06
CA ASN A 345 -9.89 -20.45 2.33
C ASN A 345 -9.35 -21.62 1.49
N THR A 346 -8.57 -21.37 0.44
CA THR A 346 -7.96 -22.39 -0.42
C THR A 346 -6.77 -23.13 0.21
N ARG A 347 -6.12 -22.60 1.24
CA ARG A 347 -4.92 -23.26 1.83
C ARG A 347 -5.17 -24.04 3.11
N VAL A 348 -6.32 -23.86 3.77
CA VAL A 348 -6.71 -24.70 4.91
C VAL A 348 -6.97 -26.15 4.47
N PHE A 349 -7.19 -26.40 3.17
CA PHE A 349 -7.49 -27.72 2.62
C PHE A 349 -6.38 -28.38 1.77
N GLY A 350 -5.18 -27.79 1.58
CA GLY A 350 -4.24 -28.40 0.63
C GLY A 350 -2.77 -27.96 0.57
N GLY A 351 -2.24 -27.14 1.48
CA GLY A 351 -0.82 -26.73 1.45
C GLY A 351 -0.12 -26.87 2.80
N VAL A 352 1.10 -27.42 2.81
CA VAL A 352 1.98 -27.46 3.97
C VAL A 352 2.37 -26.01 4.31
N ILE A 353 1.71 -25.41 5.32
CA ILE A 353 2.22 -24.21 5.98
C ILE A 353 3.12 -24.72 7.09
N ASP A 354 4.40 -24.35 7.08
CA ASP A 354 5.35 -24.69 8.14
C ASP A 354 4.81 -24.15 9.47
N ARG A 355 4.30 -25.06 10.31
CA ARG A 355 3.87 -24.74 11.66
C ARG A 355 5.14 -24.44 12.48
N PRO A 356 5.18 -23.33 13.23
CA PRO A 356 6.28 -23.10 14.16
C PRO A 356 6.46 -24.29 15.10
N SER A 357 7.71 -24.61 15.43
CA SER A 357 8.07 -25.70 16.33
C SER A 357 7.57 -25.41 17.76
N GLY A 358 6.30 -25.71 18.03
CA GLY A 358 5.66 -25.50 19.32
C GLY A 358 4.33 -26.27 19.41
N ASP A 359 4.19 -27.07 20.45
CA ASP A 359 2.98 -27.86 20.70
C ASP A 359 1.75 -26.97 20.94
N ASP A 360 1.96 -25.72 21.36
CA ASP A 360 0.95 -24.70 21.66
C ASP A 360 0.73 -23.66 20.55
N ALA A 361 1.30 -23.86 19.35
CA ALA A 361 1.21 -22.88 18.26
C ALA A 361 -0.24 -22.60 17.85
N ARG A 362 -0.67 -21.33 17.90
CA ARG A 362 -2.02 -20.88 17.48
C ARG A 362 -1.91 -19.81 16.40
N LYS A 363 -2.86 -19.85 15.45
CA LYS A 363 -2.98 -18.82 14.41
C LYS A 363 -3.74 -17.63 14.96
N ARG A 364 -3.26 -16.42 14.64
CA ARG A 364 -3.94 -15.17 15.00
C ARG A 364 -4.97 -14.73 13.97
N PHE A 365 -5.78 -15.70 13.52
CA PHE A 365 -6.86 -15.51 12.54
C PHE A 365 -8.18 -16.08 13.06
N LEU A 366 -9.26 -15.29 13.01
CA LEU A 366 -10.61 -15.76 13.30
C LEU A 366 -11.44 -15.75 12.01
N PRO A 367 -11.80 -16.90 11.43
CA PRO A 367 -12.69 -16.94 10.27
C PRO A 367 -14.06 -16.33 10.61
N ALA A 368 -14.51 -15.37 9.82
CA ALA A 368 -15.82 -14.75 10.01
C ALA A 368 -16.94 -15.70 9.56
N ASP A 369 -17.85 -16.05 10.47
CA ASP A 369 -19.08 -16.78 10.13
C ASP A 369 -20.18 -15.83 9.61
N ALA A 370 -21.24 -16.39 9.02
CA ALA A 370 -22.31 -15.60 8.43
C ALA A 370 -23.03 -14.68 9.44
N GLU A 371 -23.12 -15.09 10.71
CA GLU A 371 -23.73 -14.28 11.75
C GLU A 371 -22.83 -13.11 12.15
N MET A 372 -21.52 -13.35 12.27
CA MET A 372 -20.55 -12.29 12.55
C MET A 372 -20.52 -11.25 11.42
N ILE A 373 -20.53 -11.69 10.16
CA ILE A 373 -20.64 -10.81 8.98
C ILE A 373 -21.94 -10.00 9.06
N ALA A 374 -23.08 -10.65 9.33
CA ALA A 374 -24.36 -9.96 9.45
C ALA A 374 -24.38 -8.94 10.61
N THR A 375 -23.76 -9.25 11.75
CA THR A 375 -23.59 -8.31 12.86
C THR A 375 -22.74 -7.11 12.46
N HIS A 376 -21.64 -7.33 11.75
CA HIS A 376 -20.80 -6.24 11.25
C HIS A 376 -21.59 -5.32 10.32
N ILE A 377 -22.33 -5.88 9.35
CA ILE A 377 -23.18 -5.13 8.42
C ILE A 377 -24.23 -4.31 9.19
N ARG A 378 -24.96 -4.92 10.14
CA ARG A 378 -25.95 -4.20 10.96
C ARG A 378 -25.32 -3.05 11.73
N THR A 379 -24.13 -3.28 12.29
CA THR A 379 -23.40 -2.24 13.05
C THR A 379 -22.98 -1.07 12.16
N ARG A 380 -22.61 -1.34 10.90
CA ARG A 380 -22.31 -0.31 9.89
C ARG A 380 -23.55 0.48 9.48
N GLN A 381 -24.65 -0.23 9.17
CA GLN A 381 -25.89 0.38 8.69
C GLN A 381 -26.56 1.25 9.74
N THR A 382 -26.57 0.82 11.00
CA THR A 382 -27.13 1.61 12.12
C THR A 382 -26.36 2.90 12.40
N ARG A 383 -25.11 2.98 11.94
CA ARG A 383 -24.26 4.18 12.00
C ARG A 383 -24.29 5.03 10.71
N GLY A 384 -25.11 4.67 9.73
CA GLY A 384 -25.04 5.14 8.35
C GLY A 384 -25.02 6.68 8.13
N ARG A 385 -24.36 7.04 7.01
CA ARG A 385 -24.34 8.32 6.26
C ARG A 385 -23.37 9.45 6.61
N ASN A 386 -22.69 9.48 7.77
CA ASN A 386 -21.84 10.63 8.12
C ASN A 386 -20.36 10.55 7.64
N MET A 387 -19.95 9.47 6.98
CA MET A 387 -18.57 9.30 6.47
C MET A 387 -18.39 9.72 4.99
N ARG A 388 -19.41 10.29 4.35
CA ARG A 388 -19.39 10.61 2.89
C ARG A 388 -18.62 11.86 2.48
N ASN A 389 -17.83 12.47 3.36
CA ASN A 389 -17.03 13.65 3.05
C ASN A 389 -15.61 13.53 3.62
N LEU A 390 -14.86 12.51 3.19
CA LEU A 390 -13.41 12.58 3.28
C LEU A 390 -12.91 13.26 1.99
N GLN A 391 -12.69 14.57 2.09
CA GLN A 391 -12.00 15.35 1.05
C GLN A 391 -10.64 14.72 0.74
N ALA A 392 -10.23 14.81 -0.52
CA ALA A 392 -8.92 14.41 -1.01
C ALA A 392 -7.81 14.91 -0.06
N ARG A 393 -7.08 13.96 0.53
CA ARG A 393 -6.04 14.21 1.54
C ARG A 393 -4.85 14.97 0.96
N ASP A 394 -4.38 15.95 1.72
CA ASP A 394 -3.06 16.57 1.52
C ASP A 394 -1.97 15.58 1.96
N SER A 395 -0.92 15.47 1.15
CA SER A 395 -0.02 14.31 1.06
C SER A 395 1.07 14.24 2.13
N THR A 396 0.85 14.77 3.34
CA THR A 396 1.82 14.68 4.45
C THR A 396 1.39 13.60 5.43
N GLN A 397 1.46 12.33 5.01
CA GLN A 397 1.25 11.18 5.89
C GLN A 397 2.36 11.14 6.95
N ASN A 398 1.99 11.12 8.22
CA ASN A 398 2.92 11.04 9.37
C ASN A 398 2.73 9.73 10.16
N GLU A 399 2.06 8.75 9.56
CA GLU A 399 1.81 7.41 10.08
C GLU A 399 2.71 6.35 9.43
N VAL A 400 3.14 5.37 10.22
CA VAL A 400 3.88 4.18 9.78
C VAL A 400 3.26 2.95 10.43
N ALA A 401 3.10 1.86 9.70
CA ALA A 401 2.56 0.60 10.24
C ALA A 401 3.53 -0.56 10.00
N PHE A 402 3.74 -1.37 11.03
CA PHE A 402 4.43 -2.67 10.97
C PHE A 402 3.43 -3.75 11.34
N ALA A 403 3.27 -4.79 10.52
CA ALA A 403 2.42 -5.93 10.82
C ALA A 403 3.20 -7.24 10.74
N ALA A 404 2.65 -8.25 11.41
CA ALA A 404 3.30 -9.54 11.62
C ALA A 404 3.46 -10.39 10.35
N CYS A 405 2.56 -10.26 9.38
CA CYS A 405 2.57 -11.11 8.19
C CYS A 405 1.99 -10.37 6.98
N ARG A 406 2.33 -10.85 5.78
CA ARG A 406 1.68 -10.44 4.53
C ARG A 406 0.22 -10.91 4.46
N SER A 407 -0.52 -10.36 3.49
CA SER A 407 -1.87 -10.79 3.14
C SER A 407 -1.95 -12.20 2.55
N ASP A 408 -0.84 -12.91 2.35
CA ASP A 408 -0.80 -14.33 1.97
C ASP A 408 -0.17 -15.22 3.06
N GLN A 409 0.18 -14.65 4.21
CA GLN A 409 0.86 -15.30 5.32
C GLN A 409 0.02 -15.31 6.60
N VAL A 410 0.48 -16.08 7.59
CA VAL A 410 -0.22 -16.28 8.88
C VAL A 410 0.68 -15.81 10.01
N ALA A 411 0.21 -14.86 10.82
CA ALA A 411 0.76 -14.54 12.12
C ALA A 411 0.47 -15.65 13.15
N TRP A 412 1.52 -16.11 13.81
CA TRP A 412 1.45 -17.17 14.81
C TRP A 412 1.78 -16.64 16.21
N GLU A 413 1.24 -17.32 17.20
CA GLU A 413 1.79 -17.31 18.55
C GLU A 413 2.29 -18.70 18.94
N SER A 414 3.40 -18.71 19.66
CA SER A 414 4.03 -19.90 20.22
C SER A 414 4.67 -19.56 21.55
N ASN A 415 4.73 -20.50 22.49
CA ASN A 415 5.36 -20.30 23.80
C ASN A 415 4.80 -19.07 24.56
N GLY A 416 3.50 -18.82 24.44
CA GLY A 416 2.83 -17.68 25.08
C GLY A 416 3.22 -16.30 24.55
N GLN A 417 3.73 -16.19 23.32
CA GLN A 417 4.07 -14.91 22.70
C GLN A 417 3.81 -14.90 21.19
N GLY A 418 3.49 -13.74 20.62
CA GLY A 418 3.46 -13.54 19.17
C GLY A 418 4.87 -13.60 18.58
N ASP A 419 5.02 -14.29 17.46
CA ASP A 419 6.34 -14.42 16.82
C ASP A 419 6.86 -13.03 16.39
N PHE A 420 6.01 -12.18 15.80
CA PHE A 420 6.37 -10.81 15.45
C PHE A 420 6.82 -10.00 16.67
N THR A 421 6.04 -10.00 17.75
CA THR A 421 6.40 -9.30 18.99
C THR A 421 7.74 -9.77 19.54
N ARG A 422 7.99 -11.08 19.58
CA ARG A 422 9.25 -11.66 20.04
C ARG A 422 10.44 -11.16 19.22
N HIS A 423 10.33 -11.16 17.89
CA HIS A 423 11.41 -10.74 17.01
C HIS A 423 11.58 -9.20 17.00
N ALA A 424 10.49 -8.44 17.01
CA ALA A 424 10.49 -6.98 17.09
C ALA A 424 11.16 -6.45 18.35
N LEU A 425 10.74 -6.94 19.53
CA LEU A 425 11.30 -6.47 20.81
C LEU A 425 12.76 -6.87 21.00
N LYS A 426 13.20 -7.99 20.41
CA LYS A 426 14.62 -8.38 20.38
C LYS A 426 15.47 -7.36 19.62
N VAL A 427 15.01 -6.91 18.45
CA VAL A 427 15.69 -5.86 17.67
C VAL A 427 15.73 -4.55 18.46
N LEU A 428 14.59 -4.12 18.98
CA LEU A 428 14.44 -2.84 19.69
C LEU A 428 15.19 -2.77 21.02
N SER A 429 15.46 -3.91 21.66
CA SER A 429 16.20 -3.97 22.92
C SER A 429 17.72 -4.09 22.73
N SER A 430 18.20 -4.13 21.48
CA SER A 430 19.62 -4.30 21.19
C SER A 430 20.41 -2.99 21.41
N PRO A 431 21.54 -2.98 22.16
CA PRO A 431 22.22 -1.77 22.69
C PRO A 431 22.78 -0.73 21.70
N SER A 432 22.57 -0.86 20.39
CA SER A 432 23.22 -0.05 19.34
C SER A 432 22.26 0.48 18.27
N SER A 433 20.95 0.40 18.49
CA SER A 433 19.96 0.59 17.42
C SER A 433 19.42 2.03 17.32
N THR A 434 20.20 2.98 16.79
CA THR A 434 19.59 4.07 16.01
C THR A 434 19.16 3.50 14.66
N LEU A 435 18.01 2.84 14.63
CA LEU A 435 17.44 2.24 13.43
C LEU A 435 16.48 3.22 12.77
N THR A 436 16.58 3.31 11.44
CA THR A 436 15.47 3.82 10.62
C THR A 436 14.33 2.81 10.61
N ASN A 437 13.12 3.23 10.22
CA ASN A 437 11.98 2.31 10.08
C ASN A 437 12.31 1.12 9.15
N ASP A 438 12.99 1.38 8.03
CA ASP A 438 13.49 0.35 7.11
C ASP A 438 14.54 -0.58 7.76
N GLY A 439 15.48 -0.01 8.52
CA GLY A 439 16.49 -0.79 9.24
C GLY A 439 15.87 -1.70 10.30
N PHE A 440 14.85 -1.22 11.01
CA PHE A 440 14.07 -2.03 11.95
C PHE A 440 13.36 -3.18 11.24
N LEU A 441 12.64 -2.90 10.14
CA LEU A 441 11.94 -3.92 9.38
C LEU A 441 12.88 -5.02 8.87
N ARG A 442 14.01 -4.64 8.25
CA ARG A 442 15.01 -5.60 7.77
C ARG A 442 15.58 -6.46 8.90
N ALA A 443 15.86 -5.86 10.06
CA ALA A 443 16.36 -6.60 11.21
C ALA A 443 15.32 -7.57 11.80
N VAL A 444 14.04 -7.21 11.80
CA VAL A 444 12.96 -8.10 12.23
C VAL A 444 12.79 -9.26 11.27
N VAL A 445 12.68 -9.01 9.96
CA VAL A 445 12.56 -10.07 8.94
C VAL A 445 13.76 -11.01 9.00
N SER A 446 14.98 -10.48 9.13
CA SER A 446 16.19 -11.30 9.26
C SER A 446 16.18 -12.21 10.49
N ASN A 447 15.45 -11.85 11.56
CA ASN A 447 15.35 -12.66 12.77
C ASN A 447 14.39 -13.86 12.61
N PHE A 448 13.49 -13.84 11.63
CA PHE A 448 12.64 -14.98 11.30
C PHE A 448 13.38 -16.06 10.48
N GLY A 449 14.51 -15.72 9.84
CA GLY A 449 15.35 -16.67 9.10
C GLY A 449 14.94 -16.86 7.64
N SER A 450 15.22 -18.05 7.07
CA SER A 450 15.01 -18.36 5.64
C SER A 450 13.56 -18.67 5.25
N SER A 451 12.64 -18.77 6.23
CA SER A 451 11.21 -18.98 6.01
C SER A 451 10.41 -18.02 6.91
N PRO A 452 10.40 -16.72 6.59
CA PRO A 452 9.81 -15.68 7.43
C PRO A 452 8.28 -15.63 7.46
#